data_AF-S4I5X5-F1
#
_entry.id   AF-S4I5X5-F1
#
_cell.length_a   1.000
_cell.length_b   1.000
_cell.length_c   1.000
_cell.angle_alpha   90.00
_cell.angle_beta   90.00
_cell.angle_gamma   90.00
#
_symmetry.space_group_name_H-M   'P 1'
#
loop_
_entity.id
_entity.type
_entity.pdbx_description
1 polymer ?
#
loop_
_entity_poly.entity_id
_entity_poly.type
_entity_poly.pdbx_seq_one_letter_code
_entity_poly.pdbx_strand_id
1 'polypeptide(L)' 'MFNSLTKKPLQNSQGNERILPVKNPGPIVAGVIVAIIACSLLYSIVTNPRFEWDVVGIYLISNNVLAGIGWTLL' A
#
# COMPACT_ATOMS: atom_id res chain seq x y z
N MET A 1 -8.05 56.54 -3.15
CA MET A 1 -8.46 55.48 -2.21
C MET A 1 -7.68 54.22 -2.61
N PHE A 2 -6.65 53.88 -1.81
CA PHE A 2 -5.99 52.57 -1.58
C PHE A 2 -6.33 51.41 -2.55
N ASN A 3 -5.44 50.57 -3.09
CA ASN A 3 -4.02 50.28 -2.88
C ASN A 3 -3.62 49.27 -3.99
N SER A 4 -2.70 49.57 -4.90
CA SER A 4 -2.17 48.62 -5.90
C SER A 4 -0.83 48.01 -5.47
N LEU A 5 -0.68 47.77 -4.17
CA LEU A 5 0.50 47.13 -3.61
C LEU A 5 0.66 45.73 -4.20
N THR A 6 1.79 45.57 -4.87
CA THR A 6 2.55 44.32 -4.96
C THR A 6 2.01 43.23 -5.87
N LYS A 7 2.01 43.49 -7.18
CA LYS A 7 2.59 42.46 -8.07
C LYS A 7 4.05 42.83 -8.28
N LYS A 8 4.92 42.33 -7.41
CA LYS A 8 6.36 42.27 -7.68
C LYS A 8 6.48 41.54 -9.02
N PRO A 9 7.07 42.13 -10.08
CA PRO A 9 7.37 41.34 -11.26
C PRO A 9 8.38 40.29 -10.78
N LEU A 10 7.99 39.02 -10.84
CA LEU A 10 8.93 37.91 -10.71
C LEU A 10 9.74 37.86 -12.01
N GLN A 11 10.50 38.93 -12.24
CA GLN A 11 11.47 39.09 -13.31
C GLN A 11 12.83 38.68 -12.76
N ASN A 12 13.03 37.37 -12.64
CA ASN A 12 14.29 36.68 -12.90
C ASN A 12 14.15 35.23 -12.44
N SER A 13 14.03 34.33 -13.39
CA SER A 13 14.65 33.02 -13.30
C SER A 13 14.88 32.55 -14.74
N GLN A 14 15.76 33.27 -15.43
CA GLN A 14 16.54 32.74 -16.55
C GLN A 14 17.83 32.10 -16.00
N GLY A 15 17.76 31.60 -14.77
CA GLY A 15 18.71 30.66 -14.24
C GLY A 15 18.18 29.26 -14.55
N ASN A 16 19.09 28.37 -14.86
CA ASN A 16 18.85 26.95 -14.85
C ASN A 16 18.54 26.51 -13.40
N GLU A 17 17.39 26.92 -12.87
CA GLU A 17 16.89 26.48 -11.57
C GLU A 17 16.47 25.02 -11.73
N ARG A 18 17.47 24.13 -11.72
CA ARG A 18 17.25 22.70 -11.53
C ARG A 18 16.63 22.53 -10.16
N ILE A 19 15.30 22.38 -10.15
CA ILE A 19 14.57 21.89 -9.00
C ILE A 19 15.06 20.47 -8.78
N LEU A 20 16.02 20.29 -7.85
CA LEU A 20 16.48 18.97 -7.46
C LEU A 20 15.30 18.29 -6.76
N PRO A 21 14.81 17.14 -7.25
CA PRO A 21 13.69 16.45 -6.62
C PRO A 21 14.11 16.09 -5.19
N VAL A 22 13.42 16.69 -4.21
CA VAL A 22 13.56 16.32 -2.81
C VAL A 22 13.09 14.87 -2.69
N LYS A 23 14.05 13.98 -2.45
CA LYS A 23 13.79 12.59 -2.08
C LYS A 23 13.27 12.63 -0.66
N ASN A 24 12.00 12.31 -0.44
CA ASN A 24 11.43 12.14 0.89
C ASN A 24 11.62 10.67 1.31
N PRO A 25 12.62 10.32 2.14
CA PRO A 25 12.83 8.92 2.54
C PRO A 25 11.77 8.43 3.55
N GLY A 26 11.02 9.34 4.19
CA GLY A 26 10.02 9.01 5.22
C GLY A 26 8.98 7.96 4.77
N PRO A 27 8.30 8.12 3.62
CA PRO A 27 7.38 7.12 3.09
C PRO A 27 8.01 5.74 2.85
N ILE A 28 9.28 5.69 2.43
CA ILE A 28 9.97 4.41 2.18
C ILE A 28 10.20 3.68 3.51
N VAL A 29 10.69 4.40 4.52
CA VAL A 29 10.92 3.83 5.86
C VAL A 29 9.60 3.35 6.48
N ALA A 30 8.54 4.14 6.38
CA ALA A 30 7.21 3.74 6.83
C ALA A 30 6.72 2.48 6.09
N GLY A 31 6.90 2.40 4.78
CA GLY A 31 6.56 1.23 3.97
C GLY A 31 7.30 -0.03 4.41
N VAL A 32 8.60 0.07 4.72
CA VAL A 32 9.40 -1.06 5.23
C VAL A 32 8.87 -1.54 6.58
N ILE A 33 8.56 -0.63 7.51
CA ILE A 33 8.01 -1.01 8.82
C ILE A 33 6.67 -1.73 8.67
N VAL A 34 5.77 -1.20 7.85
CA VAL A 34 4.47 -1.83 7.57
C VAL A 34 4.65 -3.21 6.93
N ALA A 35 5.60 -3.35 6.00
CA ALA A 35 5.90 -4.63 5.36
C ALA A 35 6.37 -5.67 6.38
N ILE A 36 7.22 -5.29 7.33
CA ILE A 36 7.69 -6.18 8.40
C ILE A 36 6.51 -6.64 9.27
N ILE A 37 5.64 -5.71 9.68
CA ILE A 37 4.47 -6.04 10.50
C ILE A 37 3.53 -6.99 9.74
N ALA A 38 3.23 -6.69 8.48
CA ALA A 38 2.40 -7.55 7.63
C ALA A 38 3.00 -8.95 7.49
N CYS A 39 4.31 -9.04 7.27
CA CYS A 39 5.02 -10.31 7.16
C CYS A 39 4.98 -11.11 8.47
N SER A 40 5.15 -10.44 9.62
CA SER A 40 5.04 -11.07 10.94
C SER A 40 3.63 -11.59 11.23
N LEU A 41 2.61 -10.88 10.77
CA LEU A 41 1.21 -11.27 10.92
C LEU A 41 0.89 -12.50 10.07
N LEU A 42 1.31 -12.48 8.79
CA LEU A 42 1.20 -13.62 7.88
C LEU A 42 1.92 -14.85 8.43
N TYR A 43 3.14 -14.66 8.96
CA TYR A 43 3.89 -15.73 9.60
C TYR A 43 3.11 -16.32 10.79
N SER A 44 2.52 -15.48 11.64
CA SER A 44 1.71 -15.95 12.76
C SER A 44 0.47 -16.72 12.32
N ILE A 45 -0.16 -16.32 11.23
CA ILE A 45 -1.34 -16.99 10.66
C ILE A 45 -0.97 -18.36 10.10
N VAL A 46 0.10 -18.44 9.30
CA VAL A 46 0.50 -19.68 8.61
C VAL A 46 1.15 -20.68 9.58
N THR A 47 1.99 -20.21 10.51
CA THR A 47 2.78 -21.10 11.38
C THR A 47 2.02 -21.54 12.63
N ASN A 48 0.87 -20.93 12.93
CA ASN A 48 0.10 -21.28 14.12
C ASN A 48 -0.72 -22.56 13.89
N PRO A 49 -0.40 -23.66 14.61
CA PRO A 49 -1.08 -24.94 14.42
C PRO A 49 -2.56 -24.91 14.84
N ARG A 50 -3.01 -23.90 15.61
CA ARG A 50 -4.43 -23.72 15.95
C ARG A 50 -5.31 -23.34 14.77
N PHE A 51 -4.75 -22.85 13.67
CA PHE A 51 -5.53 -22.53 12.48
C PHE A 51 -5.99 -23.79 11.72
N GLU A 52 -5.53 -24.99 12.10
CA GLU A 52 -5.91 -26.27 11.50
C GLU A 52 -5.91 -26.21 9.96
N TRP A 53 -4.80 -25.74 9.39
CA TRP A 53 -4.64 -25.58 7.94
C TRP A 53 -4.92 -26.86 7.14
N ASP A 54 -4.74 -28.02 7.76
CA ASP A 54 -5.11 -29.32 7.21
C ASP A 54 -6.63 -29.40 6.92
N VAL A 55 -7.45 -29.00 7.89
CA VAL A 55 -8.91 -28.96 7.76
C VAL A 55 -9.35 -27.89 6.77
N VAL A 56 -8.76 -26.69 6.84
CA VAL A 56 -9.10 -25.57 5.94
C VAL A 56 -8.83 -25.95 4.48
N GLY A 57 -7.69 -26.60 4.19
CA GLY A 57 -7.36 -27.09 2.85
C GLY A 57 -8.36 -28.11 2.33
N ILE A 58 -8.79 -29.04 3.17
CA ILE A 58 -9.79 -30.07 2.83
C ILE A 58 -11.14 -29.43 2.49
N TYR A 59 -11.60 -28.44 3.26
CA TYR A 59 -12.88 -27.77 2.99
C TYR A 59 -12.84 -26.85 1.78
N LEU A 60 -11.76 -26.09 1.57
CA LEU A 60 -11.62 -25.20 0.40
C LEU A 60 -11.64 -25.97 -0.92
N ILE A 61 -11.09 -27.19 -0.95
CA ILE A 61 -10.98 -28.03 -2.16
C ILE A 61 -12.09 -29.11 -2.19
N SER A 62 -12.97 -29.14 -1.19
CA SER A 62 -14.09 -30.07 -1.14
C SER A 62 -15.04 -29.85 -2.32
N ASN A 63 -15.49 -30.95 -2.93
CA ASN A 63 -16.49 -30.94 -4.01
C ASN A 63 -17.73 -30.10 -3.64
N ASN A 64 -18.12 -30.04 -2.36
CA ASN A 64 -19.26 -29.24 -1.93
C ASN A 64 -19.02 -27.73 -2.05
N VAL A 65 -17.80 -27.27 -1.74
CA VAL A 65 -17.44 -25.84 -1.78
C VAL A 65 -17.15 -25.42 -3.21
N LEU A 66 -16.39 -26.22 -3.97
CA LEU A 66 -16.14 -25.97 -5.39
C LEU A 66 -17.43 -25.99 -6.21
N ALA A 67 -18.35 -26.92 -5.91
CA ALA A 67 -19.67 -26.92 -6.54
C ALA A 67 -20.43 -25.62 -6.20
N GLY A 68 -20.42 -25.17 -4.94
CA GLY A 68 -21.06 -23.92 -4.55
C GLY A 68 -20.51 -22.68 -5.26
N ILE A 69 -19.18 -22.58 -5.39
CA ILE A 69 -18.51 -21.51 -6.15
C ILE A 69 -18.85 -21.61 -7.64
N GLY A 70 -18.83 -22.81 -8.20
CA GLY A 70 -19.24 -23.06 -9.59
C GLY A 70 -20.69 -22.64 -9.85
N TRP A 71 -21.60 -22.92 -8.91
CA TRP A 71 -23.01 -22.54 -8.99
C TRP A 71 -23.26 -21.03 -8.87
N THR A 72 -22.34 -20.28 -8.29
CA THR A 72 -22.45 -18.80 -8.21
C THR A 72 -21.79 -18.09 -9.39
N LEU A 73 -20.80 -18.72 -10.02
CA LEU A 73 -20.09 -18.17 -11.17
C LEU A 73 -20.70 -18.58 -12.53
N LEU A 74 -21.60 -19.57 -12.56
CA LEU A 74 -22.35 -19.99 -13.73
C LEU A 74 -23.63 -19.16 -13.89
#